data_AF-A0A7X7RFU9-F1
#
_entry.id   AF-A0A7X7RFU9-F1
#
_cell.length_a   1.000
_cell.length_b   1.000
_cell.length_c   1.000
_cell.angle_alpha   90.00
_cell.angle_beta   90.00
_cell.angle_gamma   90.00
#
_symmetry.space_group_name_H-M   'P 1'
#
loop_
_entity.id
_entity.type
_entity.pdbx_description
1 polymer ?
#
loop_
_entity_poly.entity_id
_entity_poly.type
_entity_poly.pdbx_seq_one_letter_code
_entity_poly.pdbx_strand_id
1 'polypeptide(L)'
;MKRTMKKTAFAAAPAACGAVCAADLPGVARVMRPARVSRGDTNVRKNQPIDDAAWLWMPGDDGRLTGFETRTDRPNPNPDVKFVKFRKTFEVRPGEGPLVVDVSADERFYLTIDGAFIARGPNRATVENWQYQTYSVTLAPGDHVIVAVVWVLGDFGPLAQLSWRGGFILKADGVFDERLTTGKAKWEVGWLGGIRAIGIDNGVWGTGNQFEMTGAGPYAGEPADYVEAVGVRGPAGSKGPHIYGLRTPGWMLFPTQMPDQTETRVAPGAFRAVARGTTWRENRTWSEAETTSADVDAFNRLIQSGEKFVIPAKIF
;
A
#
# COMPACT_ATOMS: atom_id res chain seq x y z
N MET A 1 5.26 42.53 -38.08
CA MET A 1 6.30 41.72 -37.41
C MET A 1 5.62 40.77 -36.42
N LYS A 2 5.65 39.47 -36.69
CA LYS A 2 5.07 38.42 -35.84
C LYS A 2 5.88 38.29 -34.55
N ARG A 3 5.21 38.35 -33.40
CA ARG A 3 5.80 38.29 -32.05
C ARG A 3 5.89 36.84 -31.62
N THR A 4 7.09 36.27 -31.68
CA THR A 4 7.37 34.87 -31.32
C THR A 4 7.45 34.73 -29.80
N MET A 5 6.46 34.08 -29.19
CA MET A 5 6.51 33.66 -27.78
C MET A 5 7.51 32.50 -27.64
N LYS A 6 8.60 32.71 -26.89
CA LYS A 6 9.50 31.65 -26.44
C LYS A 6 8.79 30.84 -25.35
N LYS A 7 8.45 29.58 -25.66
CA LYS A 7 8.12 28.58 -24.64
C LYS A 7 9.41 28.14 -23.96
N THR A 8 9.60 28.52 -22.71
CA THR A 8 10.61 27.95 -21.82
C THR A 8 10.16 26.54 -21.46
N ALA A 9 10.79 25.54 -22.08
CA ALA A 9 10.66 24.15 -21.67
C ALA A 9 11.46 23.95 -20.37
N PHE A 10 10.77 23.67 -19.27
CA PHE A 10 11.40 23.09 -18.10
C PHE A 10 11.81 21.65 -18.47
N ALA A 11 13.11 21.42 -18.61
CA ALA A 11 13.66 20.08 -18.76
C ALA A 11 13.51 19.36 -17.41
N ALA A 12 12.47 18.53 -17.28
CA ALA A 12 12.41 17.53 -16.24
C ALA A 12 13.53 16.52 -16.54
N ALA A 13 14.56 16.52 -15.69
CA ALA A 13 15.58 15.47 -15.72
C ALA A 13 14.89 14.13 -15.49
N PRO A 14 15.15 13.09 -16.31
CA PRO A 14 14.59 11.77 -16.09
C PRO A 14 15.24 11.22 -14.81
N ALA A 15 14.46 11.17 -13.73
CA ALA A 15 14.81 10.36 -12.58
C ALA A 15 14.95 8.91 -13.08
N ALA A 16 16.18 8.39 -13.03
CA ALA A 16 16.46 7.03 -13.39
C ALA A 16 15.63 6.11 -12.48
N CYS A 17 14.55 5.56 -13.04
CA CYS A 17 13.71 4.57 -12.40
C CYS A 17 14.46 3.23 -12.39
N GLY A 18 15.48 3.14 -11.56
CA GLY A 18 16.00 1.87 -11.11
C GLY A 18 15.03 1.36 -10.05
N ALA A 19 14.16 0.42 -10.43
CA ALA A 19 13.44 -0.40 -9.47
C ALA A 19 14.43 -1.35 -8.77
N VAL A 20 15.36 -0.78 -8.02
CA VAL A 20 15.86 -1.43 -6.83
C VAL A 20 14.67 -1.33 -5.88
N CYS A 21 14.00 -2.44 -5.55
CA CYS A 21 13.22 -2.48 -4.33
C CYS A 21 14.17 -1.98 -3.25
N ALA A 22 14.03 -0.72 -2.83
CA ALA A 22 15.03 -0.02 -2.07
C ALA A 22 15.35 -0.82 -0.81
N ALA A 23 16.62 -0.80 -0.40
CA ALA A 23 17.01 -1.34 0.89
C ALA A 23 16.12 -0.74 1.99
N ASP A 24 15.92 -1.47 3.09
CA ASP A 24 15.20 -0.95 4.26
C ASP A 24 15.79 0.41 4.64
N LEU A 25 14.92 1.37 4.95
CA LEU A 25 15.41 2.69 5.35
C LEU A 25 16.18 2.53 6.68
N PRO A 26 17.48 2.87 6.74
CA PRO A 26 18.23 2.75 7.98
C PRO A 26 17.61 3.64 9.06
N GLY A 27 17.48 3.12 10.28
CA GLY A 27 16.92 3.86 11.41
C GLY A 27 15.39 3.80 11.54
N VAL A 28 14.71 2.91 10.81
CA VAL A 28 13.32 2.55 11.12
C VAL A 28 13.29 1.65 12.35
N ALA A 29 12.53 2.07 13.37
CA ALA A 29 12.32 1.30 14.59
C ALA A 29 10.82 1.14 14.86
N ARG A 30 10.41 -0.10 15.15
CA ARG A 30 9.06 -0.40 15.63
C ARG A 30 8.90 0.14 17.05
N VAL A 31 7.86 0.95 17.27
CA VAL A 31 7.50 1.48 18.59
C VAL A 31 6.24 0.76 19.09
N MET A 32 6.30 0.18 20.28
CA MET A 32 5.14 -0.48 20.89
C MET A 32 4.40 0.52 21.78
N ARG A 33 3.28 1.06 21.27
CA ARG A 33 2.38 1.89 22.09
C ARG A 33 1.77 1.02 23.22
N PRO A 34 1.44 1.62 24.38
CA PRO A 34 0.84 0.88 25.49
C PRO A 34 -0.39 0.09 25.06
N ALA A 35 -0.43 -1.19 25.42
CA ALA A 35 -1.54 -2.07 25.09
C ALA A 35 -2.87 -1.52 25.64
N ARG A 36 -3.90 -1.53 24.80
CA ARG A 36 -5.27 -1.22 25.22
C ARG A 36 -6.07 -2.51 25.31
N VAL A 37 -6.37 -2.94 26.54
CA VAL A 37 -7.04 -4.23 26.80
C VAL A 37 -8.56 -4.12 26.97
N SER A 38 -9.11 -2.90 27.00
CA SER A 38 -10.55 -2.66 27.09
C SER A 38 -11.03 -1.75 25.96
N ARG A 39 -12.29 -1.96 25.52
CA ARG A 39 -12.91 -1.12 24.49
C ARG A 39 -13.20 0.30 25.00
N GLY A 40 -13.61 0.45 26.26
CA GLY A 40 -13.87 1.74 26.92
C GLY A 40 -14.57 2.76 26.01
N ASP A 41 -14.00 3.97 25.98
CA ASP A 41 -14.44 5.13 25.19
C ASP A 41 -13.94 5.12 23.74
N THR A 42 -13.46 3.99 23.20
CA THR A 42 -12.98 3.92 21.80
C THR A 42 -14.09 4.35 20.85
N ASN A 43 -13.75 5.26 19.94
CA ASN A 43 -14.66 5.95 19.00
C ASN A 43 -15.74 6.84 19.66
N VAL A 44 -15.72 7.01 20.97
CA VAL A 44 -16.56 7.98 21.71
C VAL A 44 -15.75 9.24 22.01
N ARG A 45 -14.54 9.07 22.54
CA ARG A 45 -13.58 10.14 22.86
C ARG A 45 -12.22 9.81 22.27
N LYS A 46 -11.35 10.82 22.22
CA LYS A 46 -9.94 10.66 21.87
C LYS A 46 -9.21 10.07 23.09
N ASN A 47 -8.67 8.87 22.95
CA ASN A 47 -8.02 8.12 24.04
C ASN A 47 -6.57 7.75 23.73
N GLN A 48 -6.09 8.02 22.51
CA GLN A 48 -4.76 7.68 22.02
C GLN A 48 -4.39 8.63 20.87
N PRO A 49 -3.09 8.83 20.55
CA PRO A 49 -2.68 9.82 19.55
C PRO A 49 -3.35 9.67 18.18
N ILE A 50 -3.44 8.44 17.65
CA ILE A 50 -4.08 8.19 16.34
C ILE A 50 -5.56 8.63 16.26
N ASP A 51 -6.25 8.79 17.39
CA ASP A 51 -7.64 9.24 17.42
C ASP A 51 -7.80 10.71 16.96
N ASP A 52 -6.72 11.49 16.88
CA ASP A 52 -6.72 12.84 16.31
C ASP A 52 -6.72 12.87 14.78
N ALA A 53 -6.45 11.74 14.13
CA ALA A 53 -6.36 11.64 12.68
C ALA A 53 -7.70 11.27 12.03
N ALA A 54 -7.92 11.73 10.80
CA ALA A 54 -9.06 11.36 9.97
C ALA A 54 -8.70 10.19 9.04
N TRP A 55 -9.68 9.36 8.72
CA TRP A 55 -9.56 8.37 7.64
C TRP A 55 -9.80 9.05 6.30
N LEU A 56 -8.86 8.89 5.38
CA LEU A 56 -8.92 9.41 4.02
C LEU A 56 -9.23 8.32 3.00
N TRP A 57 -9.82 8.71 1.89
CA TRP A 57 -10.04 7.86 0.73
C TRP A 57 -10.07 8.65 -0.59
N MET A 58 -10.40 7.97 -1.68
CA MET A 58 -10.57 8.54 -3.01
C MET A 58 -11.83 9.42 -3.09
N PRO A 59 -11.76 10.63 -3.68
CA PRO A 59 -12.94 11.42 -3.99
C PRO A 59 -13.98 10.68 -4.83
N GLY A 60 -15.26 10.78 -4.45
CA GLY A 60 -16.36 10.14 -5.17
C GLY A 60 -16.55 8.65 -4.88
N ASP A 61 -15.70 8.04 -4.05
CA ASP A 61 -15.83 6.68 -3.56
C ASP A 61 -15.93 6.74 -2.03
N ASP A 62 -16.99 6.22 -1.43
CA ASP A 62 -17.17 6.25 0.03
C ASP A 62 -16.45 5.08 0.74
N GLY A 63 -15.68 4.30 -0.02
CA GLY A 63 -14.91 3.14 0.37
C GLY A 63 -15.75 1.87 0.47
N ARG A 64 -17.08 1.94 0.41
CA ARG A 64 -17.92 0.76 0.73
C ARG A 64 -17.69 -0.37 -0.26
N LEU A 65 -17.72 -1.57 0.30
CA LEU A 65 -17.76 -2.82 -0.44
C LEU A 65 -19.18 -3.09 -0.91
N THR A 66 -19.34 -3.59 -2.13
CA THR A 66 -20.66 -3.93 -2.68
C THR A 66 -21.21 -5.26 -2.14
N GLY A 67 -20.35 -6.10 -1.55
CA GLY A 67 -20.71 -7.36 -0.89
C GLY A 67 -21.23 -8.43 -1.85
N PHE A 68 -21.57 -9.61 -1.30
CA PHE A 68 -22.00 -10.82 -2.03
C PHE A 68 -23.26 -10.67 -2.90
N GLU A 69 -23.98 -9.53 -2.86
CA GLU A 69 -25.07 -9.27 -3.79
C GLU A 69 -24.49 -8.95 -5.18
N THR A 70 -24.19 -10.03 -5.89
CA THR A 70 -23.97 -10.09 -7.33
C THR A 70 -25.11 -9.39 -8.06
N ARG A 71 -24.98 -8.08 -8.23
CA ARG A 71 -25.69 -7.33 -9.26
C ARG A 71 -25.12 -7.74 -10.60
N THR A 72 -25.79 -8.70 -11.23
CA THR A 72 -25.48 -9.27 -12.55
C THR A 72 -25.66 -8.27 -13.72
N ASP A 73 -26.00 -7.01 -13.43
CA ASP A 73 -26.33 -5.98 -14.41
C ASP A 73 -25.21 -4.98 -14.70
N ARG A 74 -24.03 -5.09 -14.05
CA ARG A 74 -22.91 -4.16 -14.26
C ARG A 74 -21.79 -4.77 -15.12
N PRO A 75 -21.25 -4.03 -16.12
CA PRO A 75 -20.18 -4.49 -16.99
C PRO A 75 -18.77 -4.44 -16.35
N ASN A 76 -18.67 -4.37 -15.02
CA ASN A 76 -17.39 -4.40 -14.32
C ASN A 76 -17.24 -5.74 -13.57
N PRO A 77 -16.35 -6.65 -14.00
CA PRO A 77 -16.20 -7.97 -13.36
C PRO A 77 -15.54 -7.89 -11.97
N ASN A 78 -15.25 -6.69 -11.44
CA ASN A 78 -14.48 -6.57 -10.19
C ASN A 78 -14.59 -5.19 -9.47
N PRO A 79 -15.79 -4.70 -9.07
CA PRO A 79 -15.94 -3.34 -8.54
C PRO A 79 -15.29 -3.09 -7.16
N ASP A 80 -14.98 -4.14 -6.40
CA ASP A 80 -14.52 -4.03 -5.02
C ASP A 80 -12.99 -4.12 -4.84
N VAL A 81 -12.25 -4.62 -5.85
CA VAL A 81 -10.77 -4.63 -5.81
C VAL A 81 -10.25 -3.25 -6.14
N LYS A 82 -9.67 -2.61 -5.13
CA LYS A 82 -9.21 -1.22 -5.19
C LYS A 82 -7.76 -1.17 -4.75
N PHE A 83 -6.90 -0.62 -5.59
CA PHE A 83 -5.53 -0.27 -5.23
C PHE A 83 -5.37 1.23 -5.44
N VAL A 84 -4.92 1.92 -4.40
CA VAL A 84 -4.68 3.37 -4.43
C VAL A 84 -3.32 3.68 -3.85
N LYS A 85 -2.72 4.77 -4.32
CA LYS A 85 -1.46 5.28 -3.77
C LYS A 85 -1.70 6.66 -3.17
N PHE A 86 -1.57 6.76 -1.86
CA PHE A 86 -1.53 8.03 -1.14
C PHE A 86 -0.10 8.56 -1.10
N ARG A 87 0.08 9.87 -1.22
CA ARG A 87 1.38 10.52 -1.03
C ARG A 87 1.28 11.84 -0.29
N LYS A 88 2.36 12.20 0.40
CA LYS A 88 2.57 13.50 1.00
C LYS A 88 4.03 13.89 1.00
N THR A 89 4.33 15.09 0.50
CA THR A 89 5.64 15.74 0.69
C THR A 89 5.66 16.49 2.01
N PHE A 90 6.78 16.44 2.73
CA PHE A 90 7.01 17.14 3.98
C PHE A 90 8.48 17.51 4.15
N GLU A 91 8.75 18.52 4.95
CA GLU A 91 10.10 18.98 5.30
C GLU A 91 10.49 18.47 6.69
N VAL A 92 11.74 18.04 6.83
CA VAL A 92 12.44 17.82 8.12
C VAL A 92 13.44 18.96 8.29
N ARG A 93 13.27 19.76 9.34
CA ARG A 93 14.14 20.91 9.61
C ARG A 93 15.34 20.54 10.49
N PRO A 94 16.47 21.25 10.38
CA PRO A 94 17.60 21.03 11.28
C PRO A 94 17.20 21.07 12.75
N GLY A 95 17.56 20.02 13.50
CA GLY A 95 17.26 19.90 14.93
C GLY A 95 15.90 19.28 15.26
N GLU A 96 15.06 18.99 14.27
CA GLU A 96 13.84 18.19 14.50
C GLU A 96 14.22 16.73 14.81
N GLY A 97 13.54 16.15 15.80
CA GLY A 97 13.75 14.77 16.23
C GLY A 97 13.19 13.74 15.23
N PRO A 98 13.23 12.45 15.58
CA PRO A 98 12.70 11.40 14.72
C PRO A 98 11.21 11.60 14.43
N LEU A 99 10.80 11.25 13.21
CA LEU A 99 9.41 11.16 12.82
C LEU A 99 8.80 9.92 13.47
N VAL A 100 7.81 10.10 14.33
CA VAL A 100 7.01 9.00 14.90
C VAL A 100 5.62 9.02 14.29
N VAL A 101 5.22 7.90 13.66
CA VAL A 101 3.92 7.77 12.99
C VAL A 101 3.14 6.56 13.50
N ASP A 102 1.87 6.75 13.83
CA ASP A 102 0.89 5.67 13.94
C ASP A 102 0.19 5.52 12.58
N VAL A 103 0.13 4.30 12.04
CA VAL A 103 -0.41 4.04 10.69
C VAL A 103 -1.34 2.83 10.67
N SER A 104 -2.43 2.96 9.93
CA SER A 104 -3.33 1.88 9.58
C SER A 104 -3.99 2.12 8.22
N ALA A 105 -4.63 1.09 7.69
CA ALA A 105 -5.45 1.17 6.50
C ALA A 105 -6.51 0.08 6.55
N ASP A 106 -7.50 0.20 5.66
CA ASP A 106 -8.44 -0.85 5.35
C ASP A 106 -8.39 -1.12 3.84
N GLU A 107 -7.96 -2.31 3.39
CA GLU A 107 -7.65 -3.51 4.20
C GLU A 107 -6.18 -3.61 4.60
N ARG A 108 -5.28 -3.12 3.74
CA ARG A 108 -3.82 -3.24 3.89
C ARG A 108 -3.09 -2.04 3.33
N PHE A 109 -1.91 -1.78 3.86
CA PHE A 109 -0.97 -0.78 3.36
C PHE A 109 0.45 -1.33 3.20
N TYR A 110 1.18 -0.67 2.31
CA TYR A 110 2.64 -0.71 2.19
C TYR A 110 3.16 0.73 2.22
N LEU A 111 3.94 1.06 3.25
CA LEU A 111 4.42 2.41 3.56
C LEU A 111 5.90 2.56 3.21
N THR A 112 6.23 3.63 2.51
CA THR A 112 7.60 4.00 2.15
C THR A 112 7.87 5.48 2.43
N ILE A 113 9.12 5.82 2.67
CA ILE A 113 9.63 7.20 2.64
C ILE A 113 10.78 7.23 1.64
N ASP A 114 10.71 8.15 0.67
CA ASP A 114 11.65 8.27 -0.45
C ASP A 114 11.90 6.94 -1.19
N GLY A 115 10.86 6.13 -1.30
CA GLY A 115 10.89 4.81 -1.92
C GLY A 115 11.46 3.69 -1.05
N ALA A 116 12.05 3.99 0.11
CA ALA A 116 12.54 3.01 1.06
C ALA A 116 11.43 2.45 1.94
N PHE A 117 11.42 1.13 2.14
CA PHE A 117 10.40 0.43 2.93
C PHE A 117 10.44 0.83 4.40
N ILE A 118 9.25 1.09 4.96
CA ILE A 118 9.06 1.36 6.39
C ILE A 118 8.24 0.26 7.05
N ALA A 119 7.08 -0.05 6.47
CA ALA A 119 6.06 -0.83 7.15
C ALA A 119 5.05 -1.48 6.21
N ARG A 120 4.50 -2.62 6.63
CA ARG A 120 3.35 -3.27 6.00
C ARG A 120 2.35 -3.67 7.06
N GLY A 121 1.07 -3.45 6.80
CA GLY A 121 0.04 -3.75 7.77
C GLY A 121 -1.36 -3.42 7.24
N PRO A 122 -2.33 -3.14 8.13
CA PRO A 122 -2.25 -3.49 9.55
C PRO A 122 -2.28 -5.02 9.74
N ASN A 123 -2.03 -5.48 10.97
CA ASN A 123 -2.30 -6.87 11.32
C ASN A 123 -3.81 -7.18 11.18
N ARG A 124 -4.14 -8.43 10.84
CA ARG A 124 -5.53 -8.91 10.75
C ARG A 124 -6.25 -8.71 12.08
N ALA A 125 -7.46 -8.18 12.03
CA ALA A 125 -8.37 -8.08 13.16
C ALA A 125 -9.83 -7.86 12.71
N THR A 126 -10.75 -7.89 13.67
CA THR A 126 -12.14 -7.46 13.44
C THR A 126 -12.24 -5.94 13.39
N VAL A 127 -13.34 -5.42 12.83
CA VAL A 127 -13.60 -3.98 12.74
C VAL A 127 -13.62 -3.33 14.13
N GLU A 128 -14.11 -4.04 15.15
CA GLU A 128 -14.18 -3.60 16.55
C GLU A 128 -12.88 -3.79 17.35
N ASN A 129 -11.82 -4.29 16.69
CA ASN A 129 -10.48 -4.42 17.26
C ASN A 129 -9.41 -4.09 16.19
N TRP A 130 -9.66 -3.08 15.35
CA TRP A 130 -8.83 -2.74 14.21
C TRP A 130 -7.42 -2.33 14.63
N GLN A 131 -6.40 -2.91 14.00
CA GLN A 131 -5.02 -2.72 14.45
C GLN A 131 -4.38 -1.50 13.78
N TYR A 132 -3.50 -0.81 14.51
CA TYR A 132 -2.53 0.12 13.93
C TYR A 132 -1.14 -0.17 14.48
N GLN A 133 -0.14 0.26 13.73
CA GLN A 133 1.27 0.06 14.03
C GLN A 133 1.95 1.42 14.19
N THR A 134 3.01 1.49 15.02
CA THR A 134 3.77 2.73 15.22
C THR A 134 5.23 2.53 14.84
N TYR A 135 5.79 3.49 14.12
CA TYR A 135 7.19 3.48 13.73
C TYR A 135 7.85 4.81 14.04
N SER A 136 9.12 4.76 14.45
CA SER A 136 10.02 5.90 14.58
C SER A 136 11.03 5.82 13.44
N VAL A 137 11.26 6.94 12.76
CA VAL A 137 12.17 7.04 11.62
C VAL A 137 13.05 8.27 11.78
N THR A 138 14.36 8.09 11.74
CA THR A 138 15.31 9.20 11.69
C THR A 138 15.58 9.57 10.25
N LEU A 139 15.34 10.84 9.91
CA LEU A 139 15.54 11.39 8.56
C LEU A 139 16.59 12.50 8.62
N ALA A 140 17.32 12.67 7.54
CA ALA A 140 18.19 13.83 7.39
C ALA A 140 17.35 15.11 7.22
N PRO A 141 17.85 16.30 7.53
CA PRO A 141 17.15 17.54 7.17
C PRO A 141 16.98 17.66 5.65
N GLY A 142 15.79 18.08 5.21
CA GLY A 142 15.45 18.21 3.80
C GLY A 142 13.99 17.89 3.50
N ASP A 143 13.67 17.85 2.20
CA ASP A 143 12.36 17.45 1.70
C ASP A 143 12.28 15.93 1.51
N HIS A 144 11.18 15.35 1.99
CA HIS A 144 10.90 13.93 1.93
C HIS A 144 9.50 13.67 1.36
N VAL A 145 9.31 12.49 0.77
CA VAL A 145 8.00 12.03 0.31
C VAL A 145 7.64 10.74 1.02
N ILE A 146 6.54 10.75 1.76
CA ILE A 146 5.92 9.55 2.31
C ILE A 146 4.83 9.06 1.37
N VAL A 147 4.82 7.76 1.09
CA VAL A 147 3.88 7.10 0.20
C VAL A 147 3.27 5.88 0.88
N ALA A 148 1.95 5.76 0.83
CA ALA A 148 1.22 4.58 1.26
C ALA A 148 0.46 3.98 0.07
N VAL A 149 0.84 2.78 -0.37
CA VAL A 149 0.01 1.97 -1.26
C VAL A 149 -1.02 1.27 -0.40
N VAL A 150 -2.30 1.49 -0.65
CA VAL A 150 -3.40 0.92 0.12
C VAL A 150 -4.28 0.10 -0.81
N TRP A 151 -4.71 -1.08 -0.36
CA TRP A 151 -5.60 -1.91 -1.12
C TRP A 151 -6.73 -2.51 -0.30
N VAL A 152 -7.85 -2.69 -0.98
CA VAL A 152 -9.06 -3.35 -0.53
C VAL A 152 -9.35 -4.45 -1.54
N LEU A 153 -9.54 -5.67 -1.05
CA LEU A 153 -9.85 -6.81 -1.91
C LEU A 153 -11.31 -7.22 -1.82
N GLY A 154 -12.01 -6.87 -0.73
CA GLY A 154 -13.39 -7.26 -0.51
C GLY A 154 -13.56 -8.77 -0.59
N ASP A 155 -14.58 -9.23 -1.32
CA ASP A 155 -14.89 -10.67 -1.47
C ASP A 155 -13.80 -11.47 -2.20
N PHE A 156 -12.81 -10.80 -2.79
CA PHE A 156 -11.67 -11.44 -3.45
C PHE A 156 -10.45 -11.64 -2.52
N GLY A 157 -10.53 -11.15 -1.28
CA GLY A 157 -9.48 -11.27 -0.27
C GLY A 157 -9.47 -12.62 0.48
N PRO A 158 -8.43 -12.87 1.28
CA PRO A 158 -8.40 -14.01 2.21
C PRO A 158 -9.53 -13.92 3.26
N LEU A 159 -10.10 -15.04 3.70
CA LEU A 159 -11.25 -15.05 4.65
C LEU A 159 -10.99 -14.33 5.98
N ALA A 160 -9.75 -14.38 6.46
CA ALA A 160 -9.35 -13.72 7.71
C ALA A 160 -9.04 -12.22 7.53
N GLN A 161 -9.22 -11.67 6.33
CA GLN A 161 -9.02 -10.26 6.00
C GLN A 161 -10.38 -9.55 6.00
N LEU A 162 -10.80 -9.16 7.19
CA LEU A 162 -12.04 -8.41 7.38
C LEU A 162 -11.85 -6.96 6.94
N SER A 163 -12.93 -6.33 6.51
CA SER A 163 -12.98 -4.92 6.09
C SER A 163 -14.28 -4.27 6.58
N TRP A 164 -14.24 -2.98 6.82
CA TRP A 164 -15.44 -2.14 6.93
C TRP A 164 -15.71 -1.40 5.61
N ARG A 165 -14.66 -0.78 5.05
CA ARG A 165 -14.65 -0.05 3.77
C ARG A 165 -13.22 0.40 3.45
N GLY A 166 -12.91 0.91 2.26
CA GLY A 166 -11.62 1.51 1.97
C GLY A 166 -11.29 2.72 2.85
N GLY A 167 -10.06 2.77 3.36
CA GLY A 167 -9.58 3.90 4.15
C GLY A 167 -8.07 3.86 4.45
N PHE A 168 -7.47 5.04 4.59
CA PHE A 168 -6.10 5.23 5.07
C PHE A 168 -6.06 6.22 6.23
N ILE A 169 -5.29 5.92 7.28
CA ILE A 169 -5.09 6.83 8.42
C ILE A 169 -3.62 6.84 8.84
N LEU A 170 -3.09 8.05 9.06
CA LEU A 170 -1.76 8.25 9.59
C LEU A 170 -1.76 9.42 10.56
N LYS A 171 -1.25 9.21 11.76
CA LYS A 171 -0.99 10.24 12.76
C LYS A 171 0.51 10.41 12.93
N ALA A 172 1.01 11.63 12.79
CA ALA A 172 2.39 11.96 13.11
C ALA A 172 2.48 12.70 14.46
N ASP A 173 3.52 12.44 15.25
CA ASP A 173 3.74 13.10 16.54
C ASP A 173 4.49 14.44 16.39
N GLY A 174 4.35 15.30 17.40
CA GLY A 174 5.15 16.51 17.56
C GLY A 174 5.05 17.49 16.39
N VAL A 175 6.20 18.00 15.94
CA VAL A 175 6.30 19.03 14.89
C VAL A 175 5.78 18.57 13.52
N PHE A 176 5.68 17.26 13.30
CA PHE A 176 5.19 16.67 12.05
C PHE A 176 3.67 16.53 12.00
N ASP A 177 2.97 16.73 13.12
CA ASP A 177 1.53 16.54 13.22
C ASP A 177 0.75 17.33 12.16
N GLU A 178 0.99 18.63 12.05
CA GLU A 178 0.32 19.49 11.06
C GLU A 178 0.81 19.23 9.62
N ARG A 179 1.96 18.56 9.44
CA ARG A 179 2.58 18.31 8.13
C ARG A 179 2.11 17.00 7.51
N LEU A 180 1.80 16.00 8.34
CA LEU A 180 1.58 14.62 7.92
C LEU A 180 0.27 14.01 8.41
N THR A 181 -0.30 14.43 9.54
CA THR A 181 -1.50 13.79 10.07
C THR A 181 -2.67 13.89 9.08
N THR A 182 -3.28 12.76 8.78
CA THR A 182 -4.42 12.69 7.88
C THR A 182 -5.59 13.49 8.47
N GLY A 183 -6.23 14.34 7.65
CA GLY A 183 -7.27 15.27 8.09
C GLY A 183 -6.76 16.62 8.61
N LYS A 184 -5.44 16.78 8.80
CA LYS A 184 -4.78 18.07 9.04
C LYS A 184 -4.00 18.51 7.81
N ALA A 185 -3.20 17.60 7.28
CA ALA A 185 -2.44 17.81 6.06
C ALA A 185 -3.25 17.42 4.82
N LYS A 186 -3.02 18.14 3.71
CA LYS A 186 -3.54 17.78 2.39
C LYS A 186 -2.73 16.65 1.79
N TRP A 187 -3.29 15.45 1.78
CA TRP A 187 -2.75 14.27 1.12
C TRP A 187 -3.28 14.16 -0.30
N GLU A 188 -2.47 13.62 -1.20
CA GLU A 188 -2.91 13.27 -2.55
C GLU A 188 -3.11 11.76 -2.67
N VAL A 189 -4.02 11.34 -3.53
CA VAL A 189 -4.33 9.93 -3.80
C VAL A 189 -4.58 9.71 -5.30
N GLY A 190 -4.17 8.56 -5.81
CA GLY A 190 -4.42 8.16 -7.19
C GLY A 190 -4.73 6.66 -7.32
N TRP A 191 -5.50 6.29 -8.34
CA TRP A 191 -5.82 4.88 -8.64
C TRP A 191 -4.62 4.17 -9.25
N LEU A 192 -4.30 2.97 -8.74
CA LEU A 192 -3.34 2.08 -9.36
C LEU A 192 -4.07 1.12 -10.30
N GLY A 193 -3.78 1.24 -11.59
CA GLY A 193 -4.31 0.37 -12.63
C GLY A 193 -3.49 -0.92 -12.83
N GLY A 194 -3.95 -1.77 -13.75
CA GLY A 194 -3.20 -2.95 -14.19
C GLY A 194 -3.20 -4.10 -13.19
N ILE A 195 -4.09 -4.12 -12.19
CA ILE A 195 -4.22 -5.21 -11.22
C ILE A 195 -5.67 -5.69 -11.25
N ARG A 196 -5.89 -6.98 -11.51
CA ARG A 196 -7.23 -7.56 -11.64
C ARG A 196 -7.28 -8.95 -11.01
N ALA A 197 -8.29 -9.22 -10.20
CA ALA A 197 -8.49 -10.59 -9.70
C ALA A 197 -9.01 -11.49 -10.84
N ILE A 198 -8.49 -12.71 -10.93
CA ILE A 198 -8.78 -13.67 -12.01
C ILE A 198 -9.47 -14.95 -11.52
N GLY A 199 -9.98 -14.93 -10.29
CA GLY A 199 -10.64 -16.07 -9.66
C GLY A 199 -9.73 -16.83 -8.71
N ILE A 200 -10.24 -17.95 -8.22
CA ILE A 200 -9.51 -18.91 -7.37
C ILE A 200 -9.17 -20.10 -8.28
N ASP A 201 -7.91 -20.55 -8.31
CA ASP A 201 -7.53 -21.80 -8.97
C ASP A 201 -7.73 -22.99 -8.02
N ASN A 202 -7.10 -24.15 -8.28
CA ASN A 202 -7.02 -25.25 -7.31
C ASN A 202 -6.16 -24.90 -6.06
N GLY A 203 -6.14 -23.62 -5.66
CA GLY A 203 -5.46 -23.11 -4.48
C GLY A 203 -6.14 -23.53 -3.19
N VAL A 204 -5.47 -23.26 -2.07
CA VAL A 204 -5.96 -23.65 -0.74
C VAL A 204 -7.14 -22.75 -0.35
N TRP A 205 -8.22 -23.37 0.14
CA TRP A 205 -9.39 -22.67 0.65
C TRP A 205 -9.01 -21.59 1.66
N GLY A 206 -9.58 -20.39 1.48
CA GLY A 206 -9.40 -19.26 2.40
C GLY A 206 -8.22 -18.32 2.12
N THR A 207 -7.48 -18.53 1.04
CA THR A 207 -6.30 -17.71 0.68
C THR A 207 -6.60 -16.48 -0.20
N GLY A 208 -7.83 -16.36 -0.70
CA GLY A 208 -8.25 -15.29 -1.61
C GLY A 208 -7.96 -15.61 -3.08
N ASN A 209 -8.19 -14.63 -3.96
CA ASN A 209 -8.04 -14.79 -5.40
C ASN A 209 -6.59 -14.71 -5.89
N GLN A 210 -6.39 -15.25 -7.08
CA GLN A 210 -5.24 -14.93 -7.92
C GLN A 210 -5.42 -13.56 -8.60
N PHE A 211 -4.30 -12.93 -8.93
CA PHE A 211 -4.28 -11.63 -9.59
C PHE A 211 -3.43 -11.67 -10.84
N GLU A 212 -3.96 -11.09 -11.91
CA GLU A 212 -3.19 -10.70 -13.08
C GLU A 212 -2.68 -9.27 -12.88
N MET A 213 -1.41 -9.07 -13.18
CA MET A 213 -0.74 -7.77 -13.06
C MET A 213 -0.09 -7.39 -14.38
N THR A 214 -0.34 -6.18 -14.85
CA THR A 214 0.32 -5.56 -16.00
C THR A 214 1.24 -4.44 -15.50
N GLY A 215 2.48 -4.42 -15.98
CA GLY A 215 3.47 -3.41 -15.58
C GLY A 215 4.21 -3.77 -14.30
N ALA A 216 4.42 -2.79 -13.42
CA ALA A 216 5.32 -2.89 -12.27
C ALA A 216 4.62 -3.34 -10.95
N GLY A 217 3.33 -3.69 -11.02
CA GLY A 217 2.55 -4.14 -9.86
C GLY A 217 2.28 -3.03 -8.83
N PRO A 218 1.73 -3.37 -7.64
CA PRO A 218 1.26 -2.38 -6.68
C PRO A 218 2.38 -1.57 -6.01
N TYR A 219 3.60 -2.12 -5.92
CA TYR A 219 4.70 -1.45 -5.20
C TYR A 219 5.43 -0.41 -6.06
N ALA A 220 5.62 -0.71 -7.35
CA ALA A 220 6.37 0.16 -8.27
C ALA A 220 5.50 0.84 -9.34
N GLY A 221 4.24 0.44 -9.49
CA GLY A 221 3.30 1.12 -10.37
C GLY A 221 2.96 2.53 -9.87
N GLU A 222 2.71 3.46 -10.78
CA GLU A 222 2.31 4.84 -10.47
C GLU A 222 0.91 5.15 -11.00
N PRO A 223 0.08 5.89 -10.24
CA PRO A 223 -1.17 6.42 -10.77
C PRO A 223 -0.92 7.34 -11.97
N ALA A 224 -1.84 7.34 -12.93
CA ALA A 224 -1.81 8.30 -14.04
C ALA A 224 -1.99 9.74 -13.54
N ASP A 225 -2.86 9.91 -12.54
CA ASP A 225 -3.22 11.19 -11.94
C ASP A 225 -3.29 11.08 -10.41
N TYR A 226 -3.02 12.20 -9.75
CA TYR A 226 -3.21 12.39 -8.32
C TYR A 226 -4.25 13.49 -8.08
N VAL A 227 -5.14 13.25 -7.11
CA VAL A 227 -6.14 14.21 -6.64
C VAL A 227 -6.05 14.37 -5.13
N GLU A 228 -6.58 15.46 -4.57
CA GLU A 228 -6.64 15.63 -3.11
C GLU A 228 -7.54 14.55 -2.50
N ALA A 229 -7.02 13.81 -1.52
CA ALA A 229 -7.77 12.77 -0.81
C ALA A 229 -8.85 13.40 0.09
N VAL A 230 -9.99 12.71 0.22
CA VAL A 230 -11.12 13.21 1.02
C VAL A 230 -11.30 12.40 2.31
N GLY A 231 -11.75 13.07 3.37
CA GLY A 231 -12.08 12.40 4.63
C GLY A 231 -13.34 11.55 4.50
N VAL A 232 -13.22 10.24 4.70
CA VAL A 232 -14.37 9.33 4.81
C VAL A 232 -14.85 9.17 6.26
N ARG A 233 -13.96 9.42 7.23
CA ARG A 233 -14.31 9.51 8.66
C ARG A 233 -13.41 10.52 9.35
N GLY A 234 -13.98 11.48 10.06
CA GLY A 234 -13.20 12.42 10.87
C GLY A 234 -12.49 11.77 12.07
N PRO A 235 -11.70 12.55 12.83
CA PRO A 235 -11.11 12.13 14.09
C PRO A 235 -12.13 11.56 15.08
N ALA A 236 -11.68 10.72 16.03
CA ALA A 236 -12.57 10.22 17.07
C ALA A 236 -13.13 11.39 17.91
N GLY A 237 -14.38 11.27 18.35
CA GLY A 237 -15.05 12.33 19.12
C GLY A 237 -15.29 13.63 18.34
N SER A 238 -15.17 13.63 17.01
CA SER A 238 -15.53 14.80 16.18
C SER A 238 -16.99 15.20 16.36
N LYS A 239 -17.25 16.52 16.33
CA LYS A 239 -18.59 17.10 16.50
C LYS A 239 -19.51 16.66 15.36
N GLY A 240 -20.40 15.71 15.66
CA GLY A 240 -21.54 15.27 14.87
C GLY A 240 -22.72 14.95 15.81
N PRO A 241 -23.80 14.27 15.37
CA PRO A 241 -24.98 13.97 16.22
C PRO A 241 -24.69 13.08 17.44
N HIS A 242 -23.42 12.76 17.72
CA HIS A 242 -22.93 11.82 18.71
C HIS A 242 -22.40 12.46 20.00
N ILE A 243 -22.64 13.75 20.23
CA ILE A 243 -22.20 14.51 21.43
C ILE A 243 -22.74 13.96 22.78
N TYR A 244 -23.65 12.98 22.75
CA TYR A 244 -24.26 12.35 23.93
C TYR A 244 -23.63 10.99 24.30
N GLY A 245 -22.35 10.76 24.00
CA GLY A 245 -21.66 9.52 24.35
C GLY A 245 -21.93 8.34 23.40
N LEU A 246 -22.49 8.60 22.22
CA LEU A 246 -22.68 7.59 21.19
C LEU A 246 -21.33 7.22 20.54
N ARG A 247 -21.13 5.93 20.30
CA ARG A 247 -19.93 5.43 19.63
C ARG A 247 -20.02 5.66 18.12
N THR A 248 -18.97 6.23 17.53
CA THR A 248 -18.84 6.33 16.07
C THR A 248 -18.67 4.92 15.48
N PRO A 249 -19.50 4.49 14.52
CA PRO A 249 -19.38 3.16 13.89
C PRO A 249 -18.08 2.95 13.10
N GLY A 250 -17.74 1.69 12.85
CA GLY A 250 -16.59 1.28 12.03
C GLY A 250 -15.33 1.00 12.84
N TRP A 251 -14.15 1.24 12.24
CA TRP A 251 -12.84 0.88 12.81
C TRP A 251 -12.66 1.38 14.24
N MET A 252 -12.50 0.46 15.19
CA MET A 252 -12.09 0.76 16.56
C MET A 252 -10.60 0.47 16.69
N LEU A 253 -9.78 1.51 16.84
CA LEU A 253 -8.33 1.41 16.72
C LEU A 253 -7.66 0.91 18.02
N PHE A 254 -6.79 -0.09 17.89
CA PHE A 254 -5.96 -0.64 18.97
C PHE A 254 -4.50 -0.78 18.50
N PRO A 255 -3.53 -0.44 19.35
CA PRO A 255 -2.12 -0.62 19.02
C PRO A 255 -1.78 -2.11 19.03
N THR A 256 -1.23 -2.62 17.93
CA THR A 256 -0.80 -4.02 17.88
C THR A 256 0.33 -4.27 18.86
N GLN A 257 0.24 -5.41 19.55
CA GLN A 257 1.29 -5.92 20.43
C GLN A 257 2.14 -7.00 19.74
N MET A 258 1.90 -7.25 18.46
CA MET A 258 2.67 -8.20 17.67
C MET A 258 3.89 -7.52 17.04
N PRO A 259 5.03 -8.25 16.97
CA PRO A 259 6.16 -7.80 16.18
C PRO A 259 5.81 -7.81 14.69
N ASP A 260 6.62 -7.12 13.90
CA ASP A 260 6.52 -7.20 12.45
C ASP A 260 6.92 -8.58 11.95
N GLN A 261 6.31 -8.96 10.83
CA GLN A 261 6.70 -10.17 10.13
C GLN A 261 8.11 -9.96 9.55
N THR A 262 8.97 -10.96 9.70
CA THR A 262 10.31 -10.91 9.11
C THR A 262 10.22 -11.00 7.59
N GLU A 263 10.74 -9.99 6.90
CA GLU A 263 10.95 -10.00 5.45
C GLU A 263 12.44 -10.23 5.19
N THR A 264 12.82 -11.48 4.96
CA THR A 264 14.21 -11.82 4.62
C THR A 264 14.32 -11.93 3.11
N ARG A 265 15.21 -11.12 2.52
CA ARG A 265 15.61 -11.34 1.12
C ARG A 265 16.38 -12.64 1.03
N VAL A 266 15.82 -13.58 0.29
CA VAL A 266 16.50 -14.83 -0.06
C VAL A 266 17.04 -14.71 -1.48
N ALA A 267 18.25 -15.19 -1.70
CA ALA A 267 18.76 -15.31 -3.06
C ALA A 267 17.86 -16.31 -3.81
N PRO A 268 17.30 -15.94 -4.98
CA PRO A 268 16.68 -16.95 -5.84
C PRO A 268 17.77 -17.98 -6.18
N GLY A 269 17.41 -19.26 -6.24
CA GLY A 269 18.37 -20.34 -6.48
C GLY A 269 19.02 -20.27 -7.87
N ALA A 270 18.72 -21.23 -8.73
CA ALA A 270 19.12 -21.17 -10.13
C ALA A 270 17.91 -21.51 -11.00
N PHE A 271 17.78 -20.82 -12.12
CA PHE A 271 16.87 -21.24 -13.18
C PHE A 271 17.40 -22.57 -13.74
N ARG A 272 16.54 -23.60 -13.75
CA ARG A 272 16.88 -24.97 -14.19
C ARG A 272 16.32 -25.32 -15.55
N ALA A 273 15.26 -24.64 -15.97
CA ALA A 273 14.62 -24.82 -17.26
C ALA A 273 13.85 -23.57 -17.64
N VAL A 274 13.74 -23.32 -18.95
CA VAL A 274 12.87 -22.29 -19.53
C VAL A 274 12.02 -22.95 -20.61
N ALA A 275 10.72 -22.69 -20.59
CA ALA A 275 9.81 -23.15 -21.62
C ALA A 275 8.88 -22.01 -22.06
N ARG A 276 8.38 -22.11 -23.29
CA ARG A 276 7.54 -21.09 -23.94
C ARG A 276 6.23 -21.73 -24.41
N GLY A 277 5.13 -20.97 -24.32
CA GLY A 277 3.82 -21.45 -24.76
C GLY A 277 3.23 -22.56 -23.88
N THR A 278 3.73 -22.68 -22.66
CA THR A 278 3.35 -23.74 -21.72
C THR A 278 2.29 -23.27 -20.75
N THR A 279 1.42 -24.19 -20.36
CA THR A 279 0.44 -23.99 -19.29
C THR A 279 1.13 -24.04 -17.93
N TRP A 280 0.79 -23.08 -17.08
CA TRP A 280 1.32 -22.99 -15.72
C TRP A 280 0.80 -24.16 -14.87
N ARG A 281 1.70 -24.90 -14.20
CA ARG A 281 1.45 -26.05 -13.29
C ARG A 281 1.12 -27.42 -13.91
N GLU A 282 1.41 -27.65 -15.17
CA GLU A 282 1.34 -29.03 -15.69
C GLU A 282 2.48 -29.89 -15.13
N ASN A 283 2.14 -31.10 -14.68
CA ASN A 283 3.13 -32.14 -14.42
C ASN A 283 3.77 -32.52 -15.76
N ARG A 284 5.02 -32.11 -15.96
CA ARG A 284 5.74 -32.35 -17.20
C ARG A 284 7.18 -32.74 -16.95
N THR A 285 7.71 -33.51 -17.88
CA THR A 285 9.15 -33.73 -18.01
C THR A 285 9.75 -32.55 -18.78
N TRP A 286 10.90 -32.07 -18.31
CA TRP A 286 11.66 -31.03 -18.98
C TRP A 286 12.58 -31.67 -20.01
N SER A 287 12.59 -31.16 -21.23
CA SER A 287 13.53 -31.61 -22.26
C SER A 287 14.93 -31.07 -21.98
N GLU A 288 15.96 -31.76 -22.49
CA GLU A 288 17.34 -31.30 -22.41
C GLU A 288 17.50 -29.87 -22.99
N ALA A 289 16.81 -29.59 -24.10
CA ALA A 289 16.81 -28.28 -24.75
C ALA A 289 16.26 -27.17 -23.84
N GLU A 290 15.22 -27.44 -23.04
CA GLU A 290 14.65 -26.47 -22.10
C GLU A 290 15.58 -26.24 -20.90
N THR A 291 16.34 -27.26 -20.49
CA THR A 291 17.28 -27.17 -19.36
C THR A 291 18.63 -26.56 -19.70
N THR A 292 18.99 -26.51 -20.98
CA THR A 292 20.30 -26.04 -21.47
C THR A 292 20.20 -24.83 -22.42
N SER A 293 19.01 -24.23 -22.54
CA SER A 293 18.80 -23.08 -23.42
C SER A 293 19.58 -21.84 -22.98
N ALA A 294 19.95 -20.98 -23.93
CA ALA A 294 20.61 -19.69 -23.64
C ALA A 294 19.77 -18.78 -22.73
N ASP A 295 18.44 -18.95 -22.71
CA ASP A 295 17.55 -18.24 -21.79
C ASP A 295 17.84 -18.65 -20.33
N VAL A 296 18.12 -19.94 -20.05
CA VAL A 296 18.50 -20.40 -18.70
C VAL A 296 19.75 -19.68 -18.21
N ASP A 297 20.79 -19.60 -19.06
CA ASP A 297 22.01 -18.89 -18.72
C ASP A 297 21.77 -17.39 -18.52
N ALA A 298 20.94 -16.78 -19.37
CA ALA A 298 20.64 -15.36 -19.27
C ALA A 298 19.84 -15.02 -18.00
N PHE A 299 18.87 -15.84 -17.63
CA PHE A 299 18.15 -15.68 -16.36
C PHE A 299 19.07 -15.89 -15.15
N ASN A 300 20.00 -16.85 -15.22
CA ASN A 300 20.97 -17.05 -14.17
C ASN A 300 21.93 -15.85 -14.03
N ARG A 301 22.39 -15.25 -15.14
CA ARG A 301 23.17 -14.00 -15.11
C ARG A 301 22.35 -12.83 -14.55
N LEU A 302 21.06 -12.72 -14.90
CA LEU A 302 20.17 -11.71 -14.32
C LEU A 302 20.14 -11.78 -12.79
N ILE A 303 19.98 -12.97 -12.20
CA ILE A 303 19.90 -13.10 -10.73
C ILE A 303 21.25 -13.09 -10.03
N GLN A 304 22.34 -13.47 -10.70
CA GLN A 304 23.68 -13.51 -10.11
C GLN A 304 24.42 -12.18 -10.19
N SER A 305 24.28 -11.46 -11.31
CA SER A 305 25.05 -10.24 -11.60
C SER A 305 24.18 -9.03 -11.94
N GLY A 306 22.84 -9.17 -11.96
CA GLY A 306 21.95 -8.08 -12.36
C GLY A 306 22.00 -7.77 -13.86
N GLU A 307 22.56 -8.68 -14.67
CA GLU A 307 22.67 -8.49 -16.11
C GLU A 307 21.28 -8.34 -16.75
N LYS A 308 21.13 -7.32 -17.61
CA LYS A 308 19.84 -7.03 -18.25
C LYS A 308 19.45 -8.17 -19.19
N PHE A 309 18.30 -8.79 -18.93
CA PHE A 309 17.65 -9.73 -19.82
C PHE A 309 16.44 -9.10 -20.49
N VAL A 310 16.32 -9.21 -21.82
CA VAL A 310 15.21 -8.65 -22.60
C VAL A 310 14.29 -9.76 -23.06
N ILE A 311 13.08 -9.79 -22.52
CA ILE A 311 12.02 -10.69 -23.00
C ILE A 311 11.26 -9.94 -24.10
N PRO A 312 11.27 -10.43 -25.36
CA PRO A 312 10.48 -9.81 -26.41
C PRO A 312 8.99 -9.90 -26.02
N ALA A 313 8.28 -8.77 -26.14
CA ALA A 313 6.85 -8.75 -25.90
C ALA A 313 6.18 -9.79 -26.82
N LYS A 314 5.24 -10.58 -26.28
CA LYS A 314 4.31 -11.30 -27.14
C LYS A 314 3.50 -10.23 -27.88
N ILE A 315 3.74 -10.10 -29.17
CA ILE A 315 2.77 -9.47 -30.07
C ILE A 315 1.59 -10.44 -30.08
N PHE A 316 0.53 -10.09 -29.34
CA PHE A 316 -0.75 -10.78 -29.38
C PHE A 316 -1.54 -10.30 -30.59
#